data_AF-A0A0P7CMR9-F1
#
_entry.id   AF-A0A0P7CMR9-F1
#
_cell.length_a   1.000
_cell.length_b   1.000
_cell.length_c   1.000
_cell.angle_alpha   90.00
_cell.angle_beta   90.00
_cell.angle_gamma   90.00
#
_symmetry.space_group_name_H-M   'P 1'
#
loop_
_entity.id
_entity.type
_entity.pdbx_description
1 polymer ?
#
loop_
_entity_poly.entity_id
_entity_poly.type
_entity_poly.pdbx_seq_one_letter_code
_entity_poly.pdbx_strand_id
1 'polypeptide(L)'
;MRMLPIDWRRNVPIPAVTARHPDGEPDFSTVDGREAFRLASEGRCGICAQPFAEEVAFLGGPGAAAVGAYHDPPMHEGCAEASTRLCPHLARRDMRRLTDRRSTGELPAGNSPGKPDRWVMWICRGFSGAVVNAMPVFLPEPYTRLRIFTYTAEGQLHESFDTTPGG
;
A
#
# COMPACT_ATOMS: atom_id res chain seq x y z
N MET A 1 -11.22 -17.71 4.17
CA MET A 1 -10.02 -16.98 3.70
C MET A 1 -9.48 -17.76 2.51
N ARG A 2 -9.49 -17.21 1.28
CA ARG A 2 -8.91 -17.91 0.12
C ARG A 2 -7.40 -17.85 0.26
N MET A 3 -6.72 -19.00 0.23
CA MET A 3 -5.27 -19.06 0.29
C MET A 3 -4.71 -18.42 -0.99
N LEU A 4 -3.89 -17.38 -0.83
CA LEU A 4 -3.17 -16.78 -1.94
C LEU A 4 -2.13 -17.78 -2.46
N PRO A 5 -1.80 -17.76 -3.77
CA PRO A 5 -0.63 -18.46 -4.26
C PRO A 5 0.61 -18.05 -3.44
N ILE A 6 1.46 -19.02 -3.10
CA ILE A 6 2.68 -18.78 -2.32
C ILE A 6 3.88 -18.79 -3.27
N ASP A 7 4.77 -17.81 -3.15
CA ASP A 7 6.11 -17.90 -3.75
C ASP A 7 6.97 -18.81 -2.88
N TRP A 8 7.23 -20.01 -3.36
CA TRP A 8 7.96 -21.05 -2.60
C TRP A 8 9.39 -20.63 -2.26
N ARG A 9 10.03 -19.80 -3.10
CA ARG A 9 11.41 -19.33 -2.87
C ARG A 9 11.51 -18.41 -1.66
N ARG A 10 10.53 -17.53 -1.48
CA ARG A 10 10.49 -16.54 -0.39
C ARG A 10 9.58 -16.94 0.76
N ASN A 11 8.76 -17.98 0.58
CA ASN A 11 7.74 -18.45 1.51
C ASN A 11 6.78 -17.32 1.95
N VAL A 12 6.32 -16.52 0.98
CA VAL A 12 5.36 -15.42 1.20
C VAL A 12 4.19 -15.52 0.22
N PRO A 13 2.99 -15.06 0.61
CA PRO A 13 1.87 -14.94 -0.31
C PRO A 13 2.19 -13.97 -1.45
N ILE A 14 1.67 -14.25 -2.64
CA ILE A 14 1.74 -13.39 -3.81
C ILE A 14 0.45 -12.54 -3.84
N PRO A 15 0.53 -11.21 -3.62
CA PRO A 15 -0.60 -10.31 -3.79
C PRO A 15 -1.21 -10.41 -5.19
N ALA A 16 -2.53 -10.21 -5.28
CA ALA A 16 -3.25 -10.27 -6.55
C ALA A 16 -2.75 -9.25 -7.58
N VAL A 17 -2.34 -8.06 -7.12
CA VAL A 17 -1.80 -6.99 -7.98
C VAL A 17 -0.29 -7.10 -8.24
N THR A 18 0.38 -8.18 -7.82
CA THR A 18 1.80 -8.36 -8.13
C THR A 18 1.99 -8.52 -9.62
N ALA A 19 2.77 -7.62 -10.23
CA ALA A 19 3.11 -7.72 -11.63
C ALA A 19 3.86 -9.03 -11.91
N ARG A 20 3.83 -9.47 -13.17
CA ARG A 20 4.54 -10.68 -13.61
C ARG A 20 5.51 -10.33 -14.71
N HIS A 21 6.67 -10.98 -14.68
CA HIS A 21 7.59 -10.99 -15.80
C HIS A 21 6.99 -11.76 -16.99
N PRO A 22 7.53 -11.62 -18.22
CA PRO A 22 7.02 -12.34 -19.39
C PRO A 22 7.00 -13.87 -19.26
N ASP A 23 7.85 -14.44 -18.39
CA ASP A 23 7.90 -15.86 -18.06
C ASP A 23 6.86 -16.29 -17.00
N GLY A 24 6.08 -15.34 -16.46
CA GLY A 24 5.05 -15.57 -15.46
C GLY A 24 5.51 -15.46 -14.01
N GLU A 25 6.81 -15.30 -13.74
CA GLU A 25 7.35 -15.14 -12.39
C GLU A 25 6.88 -13.83 -11.74
N PRO A 26 6.56 -13.82 -10.43
CA PRO A 26 6.10 -12.63 -9.73
C PRO A 26 7.22 -11.59 -9.56
N ASP A 27 6.95 -10.37 -10.01
CA ASP A 27 7.78 -9.19 -9.74
C ASP A 27 7.28 -8.49 -8.46
N PHE A 28 7.82 -8.89 -7.31
CA PHE A 28 7.49 -8.31 -6.01
C PHE A 28 7.90 -6.83 -5.85
N SER A 29 8.65 -6.27 -6.80
CA SER A 29 8.99 -4.84 -6.77
C SER A 29 7.92 -3.96 -7.41
N THR A 30 7.02 -4.56 -8.19
CA THR A 30 6.09 -3.84 -9.06
C THR A 30 4.64 -4.20 -8.76
N VAL A 31 3.84 -3.18 -8.50
CA VAL A 31 2.37 -3.28 -8.51
C VAL A 31 1.89 -3.11 -9.94
N ASP A 32 1.10 -4.06 -10.44
CA ASP A 32 0.36 -3.96 -11.69
C ASP A 32 -0.79 -2.95 -11.50
N GLY A 33 -0.59 -1.75 -12.03
CA GLY A 33 -1.56 -0.66 -11.91
C GLY A 33 -2.87 -0.93 -12.63
N ARG A 34 -2.85 -1.71 -13.72
CA ARG A 34 -4.07 -2.07 -14.47
C ARG A 34 -4.90 -3.04 -13.66
N GLU A 35 -4.27 -4.06 -13.08
CA GLU A 35 -4.94 -5.03 -12.22
C GLU A 35 -5.44 -4.38 -10.92
N ALA A 36 -4.64 -3.50 -10.33
CA ALA A 36 -5.04 -2.69 -9.18
C ALA A 36 -6.31 -1.89 -9.45
N PHE A 37 -6.36 -1.17 -10.58
CA PHE A 37 -7.54 -0.39 -10.96
C PHE A 37 -8.74 -1.28 -11.26
N ARG A 38 -8.55 -2.40 -11.96
CA ARG A 38 -9.61 -3.37 -12.25
C ARG A 38 -10.25 -3.90 -10.97
N LEU A 39 -9.44 -4.44 -10.05
CA LEU A 39 -9.94 -4.96 -8.77
C LEU A 39 -10.64 -3.89 -7.94
N ALA A 40 -10.08 -2.69 -7.89
CA ALA A 40 -10.70 -1.56 -7.19
C ALA A 40 -12.08 -1.22 -7.78
N SER A 41 -12.21 -1.17 -9.12
CA SER A 41 -13.49 -0.91 -9.79
C SER A 41 -14.54 -2.01 -9.57
N GLU A 42 -14.09 -3.23 -9.26
CA GLU A 42 -14.95 -4.37 -8.91
C GLU A 42 -15.24 -4.47 -7.40
N GLY A 43 -14.81 -3.49 -6.59
CA GLY A 43 -14.98 -3.51 -5.15
C GLY A 43 -14.19 -4.63 -4.47
N ARG A 44 -12.99 -4.95 -4.96
CA ARG A 44 -12.13 -6.04 -4.47
C ARG A 44 -10.79 -5.55 -3.94
N CYS A 45 -10.29 -6.26 -2.94
CA CYS A 45 -8.99 -6.02 -2.32
C CYS A 45 -7.83 -6.28 -3.30
N GLY A 46 -6.91 -5.32 -3.41
CA GLY A 46 -5.71 -5.45 -4.24
C GLY A 46 -4.75 -6.55 -3.79
N ILE A 47 -4.82 -7.00 -2.54
CA ILE A 47 -3.94 -8.06 -2.03
C ILE A 47 -4.56 -9.44 -2.24
N CYS A 48 -5.81 -9.65 -1.83
CA CYS A 48 -6.42 -10.99 -1.81
C CYS A 48 -7.50 -11.23 -2.89
N ALA A 49 -7.83 -10.21 -3.69
CA ALA A 49 -8.88 -10.19 -4.71
C ALA A 49 -10.30 -10.54 -4.21
N GLN A 50 -10.52 -10.63 -2.90
CA GLN A 50 -11.84 -10.83 -2.33
C GLN A 50 -12.62 -9.51 -2.28
N PRO A 51 -13.97 -9.55 -2.38
CA PRO A 51 -14.80 -8.36 -2.23
C PRO A 51 -14.57 -7.67 -0.88
N PHE A 52 -14.71 -6.34 -0.85
CA PHE A 52 -14.84 -5.62 0.41
C PHE A 52 -16.19 -5.94 1.07
N ALA A 53 -16.23 -5.92 2.40
CA ALA A 53 -17.46 -6.09 3.16
C ALA A 53 -18.06 -4.72 3.48
N GLU A 54 -17.40 -3.94 4.34
CA GLU A 54 -17.85 -2.61 4.75
C GLU A 54 -16.72 -1.57 4.74
N GLU A 55 -15.54 -1.92 5.29
CA GLU A 55 -14.39 -1.02 5.37
C GLU A 55 -13.30 -1.36 4.35
N VAL A 56 -12.62 -0.30 3.91
CA VAL A 56 -11.50 -0.32 2.98
C VAL A 56 -10.33 0.40 3.64
N ALA A 57 -9.14 -0.19 3.56
CA ALA A 57 -7.90 0.41 4.04
C ALA A 57 -7.02 0.87 2.89
N PHE A 58 -6.33 1.97 3.11
CA PHE A 58 -5.25 2.49 2.27
C PHE A 58 -4.01 2.64 3.13
N LEU A 59 -2.85 2.18 2.65
CA LEU A 59 -1.59 2.25 3.37
C LEU A 59 -0.62 3.15 2.59
N GLY A 60 -0.05 4.16 3.25
CA GLY A 60 0.88 5.08 2.61
C GLY A 60 1.69 5.90 3.60
N GLY A 61 2.65 6.67 3.07
CA GLY A 61 3.40 7.64 3.87
C GLY A 61 2.57 8.88 4.25
N PRO A 62 3.09 9.77 5.10
CA PRO A 62 2.36 10.95 5.58
C PRO A 62 1.89 11.89 4.47
N GLY A 63 2.66 12.02 3.37
CA GLY A 63 2.26 12.85 2.22
C GLY A 63 1.02 12.32 1.49
N ALA A 64 0.93 11.00 1.30
CA ALA A 64 -0.25 10.36 0.70
C ALA A 64 -1.49 10.55 1.61
N ALA A 65 -1.31 10.38 2.92
CA ALA A 65 -2.37 10.59 3.89
C ALA A 65 -2.84 12.06 3.99
N ALA A 66 -1.91 13.02 3.94
CA ALA A 66 -2.23 14.44 4.00
C ALA A 66 -3.03 14.92 2.77
N VAL A 67 -2.72 14.39 1.59
CA VAL A 67 -3.41 14.75 0.34
C VAL A 67 -4.66 13.88 0.10
N GLY A 68 -4.77 12.72 0.77
CA GLY A 68 -5.86 11.78 0.54
C GLY A 68 -5.77 11.11 -0.83
N ALA A 69 -4.56 10.81 -1.30
CA ALA A 69 -4.33 10.21 -2.61
C ALA A 69 -3.26 9.11 -2.54
N TYR A 70 -3.61 7.92 -3.03
CA TYR A 70 -2.80 6.71 -2.90
C TYR A 70 -2.57 6.05 -4.27
N HIS A 71 -1.36 5.54 -4.47
CA HIS A 71 -1.01 4.76 -5.67
C HIS A 71 -1.04 3.25 -5.43
N ASP A 72 -0.89 2.83 -4.17
CA ASP A 72 -1.13 1.44 -3.79
C ASP A 72 -2.66 1.21 -3.70
N PRO A 73 -3.14 0.01 -4.07
CA PRO A 73 -4.57 -0.25 -4.19
C PRO A 73 -5.30 -0.26 -2.84
N PRO A 74 -6.63 -0.08 -2.87
CA PRO A 74 -7.48 -0.37 -1.71
C PRO A 74 -7.31 -1.83 -1.27
N MET A 75 -7.32 -2.06 0.02
CA MET A 75 -7.08 -3.37 0.62
C MET A 75 -7.94 -3.58 1.87
N HIS A 76 -8.16 -4.83 2.27
CA HIS A 76 -8.72 -5.10 3.60
C HIS A 76 -7.73 -4.62 4.66
N GLU A 77 -8.23 -4.16 5.82
CA GLU A 77 -7.37 -3.78 6.95
C GLU A 77 -6.36 -4.88 7.31
N GLY A 78 -6.81 -6.14 7.41
CA GLY A 78 -5.92 -7.27 7.70
C GLY A 78 -4.87 -7.53 6.60
N CYS A 79 -5.17 -7.23 5.34
CA CYS A 79 -4.19 -7.31 4.26
C CYS A 79 -3.16 -6.17 4.32
N ALA A 80 -3.60 -4.96 4.69
CA ALA A 80 -2.70 -3.84 4.95
C ALA A 80 -1.76 -4.14 6.12
N GLU A 81 -2.29 -4.66 7.22
CA GLU A 81 -1.51 -5.07 8.39
C GLU A 81 -0.54 -6.21 8.07
N ALA A 82 -0.96 -7.21 7.30
CA ALA A 82 -0.03 -8.25 6.84
C ALA A 82 1.11 -7.64 6.01
N SER A 83 0.83 -6.62 5.20
CA SER A 83 1.84 -5.95 4.37
C SER A 83 2.87 -5.19 5.21
N THR A 84 2.48 -4.60 6.34
CA THR A 84 3.44 -3.92 7.25
C THR A 84 4.47 -4.89 7.85
N ARG A 85 4.15 -6.19 7.89
CA ARG A 85 5.01 -7.25 8.43
C ARG A 85 5.77 -8.01 7.34
N LEU A 86 5.13 -8.31 6.22
CA LEU A 86 5.65 -9.21 5.19
C LEU A 86 6.43 -8.48 4.09
N CYS A 87 6.11 -7.22 3.79
CA CYS A 87 6.82 -6.45 2.77
C CYS A 87 8.14 -5.94 3.35
N PRO A 88 9.32 -6.33 2.82
CA PRO A 88 10.59 -5.84 3.35
C PRO A 88 10.71 -4.31 3.27
N HIS A 89 10.18 -3.70 2.21
CA HIS A 89 10.16 -2.24 2.08
C HIS A 89 9.32 -1.55 3.16
N LEU A 90 8.31 -2.19 3.73
CA LEU A 90 7.54 -1.63 4.85
C LEU A 90 8.16 -2.00 6.19
N ALA A 91 8.41 -3.29 6.41
CA ALA A 91 8.79 -3.84 7.71
C ALA A 91 10.15 -3.36 8.24
N ARG A 92 11.08 -2.94 7.35
CA ARG A 92 12.50 -2.75 7.68
C ARG A 92 13.03 -1.41 7.24
N ARG A 93 13.37 -0.48 8.14
CA ARG A 93 13.75 0.91 7.81
C ARG A 93 14.89 1.02 6.78
N ASP A 94 15.84 0.10 6.81
CA ASP A 94 17.00 0.02 5.92
C ASP A 94 16.68 -0.47 4.48
N MET A 95 15.51 -1.08 4.26
CA MET A 95 15.11 -1.60 2.96
C MET A 95 14.48 -0.53 2.06
N ARG A 96 15.13 -0.25 0.93
CA ARG A 96 14.61 0.64 -0.13
C ARG A 96 13.68 -0.12 -1.09
N ARG A 97 12.81 0.61 -1.77
CA ARG A 97 12.00 0.06 -2.86
C ARG A 97 12.93 -0.29 -4.02
N LEU A 98 12.82 -1.50 -4.56
CA LEU A 98 13.74 -1.98 -5.61
C LEU A 98 13.54 -1.21 -6.92
N THR A 99 12.27 -0.97 -7.29
CA THR A 99 11.93 0.03 -8.29
C THR A 99 11.87 1.36 -7.58
N ASP A 100 12.90 2.18 -7.71
CA ASP A 100 12.67 3.62 -7.71
C ASP A 100 11.83 3.87 -8.98
N ARG A 101 10.50 3.66 -8.88
CA ARG A 101 9.58 4.31 -9.79
C ARG A 101 9.77 5.79 -9.47
N ARG A 102 10.79 6.39 -10.08
CA ARG A 102 10.61 7.67 -10.74
C ARG A 102 9.37 7.45 -11.60
N SER A 103 8.21 7.74 -11.02
CA SER A 103 7.04 8.11 -11.78
C SER A 103 7.57 8.91 -12.96
N THR A 104 7.23 8.53 -14.18
CA THR A 104 7.54 9.30 -15.39
C THR A 104 6.75 10.62 -15.42
N GLY A 105 6.56 11.23 -14.26
CA GLY A 105 5.98 12.53 -13.99
C GLY A 105 6.65 13.05 -12.72
N GLU A 106 7.20 14.25 -12.82
CA GLU A 106 7.85 14.96 -11.72
C GLU A 106 6.95 14.95 -10.47
N LEU A 107 7.49 14.50 -9.35
CA LEU A 107 6.87 14.78 -8.06
C LEU A 107 6.93 16.30 -7.84
N PRO A 108 5.85 16.94 -7.35
CA PRO A 108 5.90 18.34 -6.96
C PRO A 108 7.10 18.58 -6.03
N ALA A 109 7.88 19.62 -6.31
CA ALA A 109 9.05 19.97 -5.51
C ALA A 109 8.64 20.19 -4.05
N GLY A 110 9.16 19.35 -3.13
CA GLY A 110 8.91 19.47 -1.69
C GLY A 110 9.03 18.18 -0.88
N ASN A 111 8.87 17.01 -1.49
CA ASN A 111 9.01 15.73 -0.78
C ASN A 111 10.44 15.21 -0.91
N SER A 112 11.16 15.13 0.21
CA SER A 112 12.45 14.44 0.25
C SER A 112 12.32 13.02 -0.30
N PRO A 113 13.23 12.54 -1.16
CA PRO A 113 13.18 11.21 -1.81
C PRO A 113 13.63 10.09 -0.87
N GLY A 114 13.22 10.18 0.40
CA GLY A 114 13.54 9.25 1.47
C GLY A 114 12.34 8.39 1.83
N LYS A 115 12.61 7.18 2.32
CA LYS A 115 11.60 6.34 2.93
C LYS A 115 11.02 7.06 4.17
N PRO A 116 9.68 7.09 4.34
CA PRO A 116 9.09 7.81 5.46
C PRO A 116 9.41 7.12 6.79
N ASP A 117 9.53 7.90 7.88
CA ASP A 117 9.75 7.36 9.23
C ASP A 117 8.49 6.79 9.88
N ARG A 118 7.32 7.04 9.26
CA ARG A 118 6.03 6.51 9.68
C ARG A 118 5.13 6.19 8.49
N TRP A 119 4.20 5.26 8.69
CA TRP A 119 3.17 4.89 7.74
C TRP A 119 1.79 5.10 8.35
N VAL A 120 0.83 5.47 7.52
CA VAL A 120 -0.55 5.72 7.92
C VAL A 120 -1.43 4.75 7.17
N MET A 121 -2.24 4.01 7.93
CA MET A 121 -3.35 3.24 7.39
C MET A 121 -4.63 4.03 7.58
N TRP A 122 -5.20 4.45 6.46
CA TRP A 122 -6.46 5.18 6.37
C TRP A 122 -7.59 4.18 6.14
N ILE A 123 -8.52 4.09 7.08
CA ILE A 123 -9.65 3.17 7.03
C ILE A 123 -10.92 4.00 6.81
N CYS A 124 -11.69 3.68 5.77
CA CYS A 124 -12.90 4.39 5.37
C CYS A 124 -13.95 3.41 4.80
N ARG A 125 -15.14 3.92 4.45
CA ARG A 125 -16.27 3.13 3.91
C ARG A 125 -16.44 3.21 2.41
N GLY A 126 -15.68 4.08 1.75
CA GLY A 126 -15.78 4.30 0.32
C GLY A 126 -14.52 4.96 -0.23
N PHE A 127 -14.38 4.89 -1.54
CA PHE A 127 -13.30 5.52 -2.27
C PHE A 127 -13.70 5.71 -3.73
N SER A 128 -12.98 6.57 -4.44
CA SER A 128 -13.01 6.65 -5.90
C SER A 128 -11.63 6.35 -6.48
N GLY A 129 -11.58 6.00 -7.76
CA GLY A 129 -10.34 5.75 -8.49
C GLY A 129 -10.31 6.56 -9.77
N ALA A 130 -9.14 7.11 -10.10
CA ALA A 130 -8.87 7.77 -11.36
C ALA A 130 -7.55 7.25 -11.95
N VAL A 131 -7.35 7.47 -13.25
CA VAL A 131 -6.06 7.26 -13.91
C VAL A 131 -5.48 8.61 -14.26
N VAL A 132 -4.32 8.94 -13.71
CA VAL A 132 -3.59 10.19 -13.95
C VAL A 132 -2.22 9.82 -14.50
N ASN A 133 -1.86 10.33 -15.67
CA ASN A 133 -0.59 10.01 -16.34
C ASN A 133 -0.32 8.50 -16.45
N ALA A 134 -1.34 7.73 -16.88
CA ALA A 134 -1.33 6.27 -16.98
C ALA A 134 -1.13 5.50 -15.66
N MET A 135 -1.20 6.18 -14.51
CA MET A 135 -1.09 5.56 -13.19
C MET A 135 -2.42 5.64 -12.43
N PRO A 136 -2.85 4.55 -11.77
CA PRO A 136 -4.00 4.64 -10.89
C PRO A 136 -3.70 5.54 -9.68
N VAL A 137 -4.69 6.34 -9.33
CA VAL A 137 -4.77 7.14 -8.11
C VAL A 137 -6.09 6.80 -7.43
N PHE A 138 -6.02 6.39 -6.17
CA PHE A 138 -7.18 6.08 -5.35
C PHE A 138 -7.38 7.17 -4.30
N LEU A 139 -8.62 7.62 -4.19
CA LEU A 139 -9.04 8.75 -3.37
C LEU A 139 -10.05 8.22 -2.33
N PRO A 140 -9.61 7.89 -1.10
CA PRO A 140 -10.52 7.47 -0.05
C PRO A 140 -11.49 8.57 0.35
N GLU A 141 -12.69 8.17 0.75
CA GLU A 141 -13.58 9.01 1.57
C GLU A 141 -12.94 9.33 2.92
N PRO A 142 -13.50 10.31 3.69
CA PRO A 142 -13.05 10.60 5.04
C PRO A 142 -12.89 9.33 5.90
N TYR A 143 -11.79 9.26 6.65
CA TYR A 143 -11.51 8.09 7.47
C TYR A 143 -12.56 7.93 8.58
N THR A 144 -12.92 6.69 8.86
CA THR A 144 -13.55 6.28 10.11
C THR A 144 -12.50 6.06 11.20
N ARG A 145 -11.30 5.63 10.80
CA ARG A 145 -10.17 5.36 11.70
C ARG A 145 -8.84 5.51 10.99
N LEU A 146 -7.82 5.95 11.75
CA LEU A 146 -6.42 5.93 11.35
C LEU A 146 -5.66 4.95 12.24
N ARG A 147 -4.74 4.19 11.64
CA ARG A 147 -3.69 3.46 12.37
C ARG A 147 -2.34 3.98 11.92
N ILE A 148 -1.44 4.20 12.86
CA ILE A 148 -0.12 4.79 12.60
C ILE A 148 0.93 3.74 12.92
N PHE A 149 1.94 3.63 12.07
CA PHE A 149 3.04 2.70 12.24
C PHE A 149 4.36 3.45 12.21
N THR A 150 5.25 3.21 13.17
CA THR A 150 6.58 3.83 13.28
C THR A 150 7.67 2.78 13.43
N TYR A 151 8.89 3.13 13.07
CA TYR A 151 10.04 2.24 13.23
C TYR A 151 10.56 2.27 14.67
N THR A 152 10.85 1.10 15.23
CA THR A 152 11.61 0.97 16.48
C THR A 152 13.07 1.38 16.31
N ALA A 153 13.83 1.43 17.41
CA ALA A 153 15.27 1.67 17.36
C ALA A 153 16.01 0.63 16.50
N GLU A 154 15.51 -0.61 16.47
CA GLU A 154 16.01 -1.73 15.66
C GLU A 154 15.57 -1.64 14.18
N GLY A 155 14.81 -0.61 13.82
CA GLY A 155 14.33 -0.40 12.45
C GLY A 155 13.19 -1.32 12.03
N GLN A 156 12.46 -1.92 12.98
CA GLN A 156 11.27 -2.74 12.71
C GLN A 156 10.00 -1.90 12.78
N LEU A 157 9.06 -2.11 11.87
CA LEU A 157 7.81 -1.36 11.83
C LEU A 157 6.79 -1.90 12.85
N HIS A 158 6.29 -1.04 13.74
CA HIS A 158 5.28 -1.37 14.75
C HIS A 158 4.12 -0.39 14.71
N GLU A 159 2.92 -0.85 15.08
CA GLU A 159 1.79 0.06 15.29
C GLU A 159 2.06 0.93 16.53
N SER A 160 1.93 2.24 16.35
CA SER A 160 2.02 3.24 17.41
C SER A 160 0.64 3.85 17.62
N PHE A 161 0.17 3.82 18.85
CA PHE A 161 -0.96 4.64 19.28
C PHE A 161 -0.40 6.04 19.53
N ASP A 162 -0.55 6.94 18.55
CA ASP A 162 -0.11 8.32 18.77
C ASP A 162 -0.99 8.93 19.87
N THR A 163 -0.40 9.16 21.04
CA THR A 163 -1.02 9.87 22.17
C THR A 163 -0.79 11.38 22.09
N THR A 164 -0.20 11.88 21.01
CA THR A 164 0.11 13.31 20.86
C THR A 164 -1.02 13.98 20.06
N PRO A 165 -1.77 14.94 20.64
CA PRO A 165 -2.64 15.80 19.85
C PRO A 165 -1.77 16.56 18.86
N GLY A 166 -2.20 16.65 17.60
CA GLY A 166 -1.49 17.43 16.58
C GLY A 166 -1.16 18.83 17.10
N GLY A 167 0.13 19.18 17.02
CA GLY A 167 0.61 20.54 17.26
C GLY A 167 0.28 21.48 16.12
#